data_AF-A0A3D5EPZ7-F1
#
_entry.id   AF-A0A3D5EPZ7-F1
#
_cell.length_a   1.000
_cell.length_b   1.000
_cell.length_c   1.000
_cell.angle_alpha   90.00
_cell.angle_beta   90.00
_cell.angle_gamma   90.00
#
_symmetry.space_group_name_H-M   'P 1'
#
loop_
_entity.id
_entity.type
_entity.pdbx_description
1 polymer ?
#
loop_
_entity_poly.entity_id
_entity_poly.type
_entity_poly.pdbx_seq_one_letter_code
_entity_poly.pdbx_strand_id
1 'polypeptide(L)'
;MKKILTSLLSLSLLSAPVMAKDILDKLTVADGFTISLFADDVENARQIAVSKRGIVYAGSRKAGNVYALIDHNSDGVADRKMVIATGLEMPSGLAVKDGDLYVAEVSRIIRFKDIDKNLKDPKFEVVYDKFPTDRHHGWKFISFAPTGELIVPVGVPCNICAEDDKYGRIFSLDVDTKEIKTIAKGVRNSVGFDYHPTTNAFWFSDNGRDMMGDDMPPCEINRVGEGEEGAHYGFPYVHAGAILDPEFGQGKSIADYKSPALALGAHVAPLGIHFYNGKQFPAKYKEQLFVAEHGSWNRSKKSGYRVMLANVEQGRITQYTPFVTGFMQNEETFGRPVAFAELADGSLLISDDFANVIYRVSAKKK
;
A
#
# COMPACT_ATOMS: atom_id res chain seq x y z
N MET A 1 21.26 29.33 -50.39
CA MET A 1 20.43 28.39 -49.59
C MET A 1 20.86 28.51 -48.14
N LYS A 2 19.96 29.00 -47.28
CA LYS A 2 20.21 29.32 -45.86
C LYS A 2 20.40 28.03 -45.05
N LYS A 3 21.52 27.91 -44.31
CA LYS A 3 21.69 26.88 -43.28
C LYS A 3 20.90 27.32 -42.04
N ILE A 4 19.91 26.53 -41.66
CA ILE A 4 19.08 26.72 -40.47
C ILE A 4 19.89 26.25 -39.27
N LEU A 5 20.14 27.19 -38.34
CA LEU A 5 20.72 26.95 -37.02
C LEU A 5 19.62 26.35 -36.15
N THR A 6 19.72 25.07 -35.80
CA THR A 6 18.83 24.43 -34.83
C THR A 6 19.34 24.73 -33.43
N SER A 7 18.64 25.63 -32.74
CA SER A 7 18.82 25.90 -31.31
C SER A 7 18.32 24.67 -30.52
N LEU A 8 19.22 24.00 -29.80
CA LEU A 8 18.82 23.04 -28.77
C LEU A 8 18.25 23.83 -27.60
N LEU A 9 16.93 23.76 -27.41
CA LEU A 9 16.29 24.15 -26.16
C LEU A 9 16.73 23.16 -25.09
N SER A 10 17.64 23.57 -24.22
CA SER A 10 17.95 22.87 -22.97
C SER A 10 16.71 22.93 -22.09
N LEU A 11 15.93 21.85 -22.06
CA LEU A 11 14.85 21.67 -21.09
C LEU A 11 15.51 21.57 -19.70
N SER A 12 15.40 22.64 -18.92
CA SER A 12 15.90 22.69 -17.55
C SER A 12 15.19 21.62 -16.72
N LEU A 13 15.97 20.64 -16.24
CA LEU A 13 15.63 19.79 -15.11
C LEU A 13 15.30 20.69 -13.92
N LEU A 14 14.02 20.89 -13.63
CA LEU A 14 13.60 21.30 -12.29
C LEU A 14 14.01 20.17 -11.37
N SER A 15 14.96 20.47 -10.50
CA SER A 15 15.54 19.55 -9.55
C SER A 15 14.46 19.06 -8.57
N ALA A 16 14.45 17.76 -8.28
CA ALA A 16 13.58 17.10 -7.31
C ALA A 16 13.44 17.77 -5.92
N PRO A 17 14.41 18.52 -5.36
CA PRO A 17 14.26 19.12 -4.02
C PRO A 17 13.22 20.24 -3.94
N VAL A 18 12.87 20.89 -5.06
CA VAL A 18 11.86 21.96 -5.06
C VAL A 18 10.45 21.37 -4.86
N MET A 19 10.14 20.26 -5.56
CA MET A 19 8.83 19.60 -5.50
C MET A 19 8.51 18.99 -4.11
N ALA A 20 9.51 18.47 -3.40
CA ALA A 20 9.33 17.82 -2.10
C ALA A 20 9.01 18.82 -0.97
N LYS A 21 9.60 20.02 -1.00
CA LYS A 21 9.28 21.08 -0.03
C LYS A 21 7.90 21.67 -0.30
N ASP A 22 7.53 21.79 -1.58
CA ASP A 22 6.26 22.39 -2.01
C ASP A 22 5.04 21.58 -1.57
N ILE A 23 5.14 20.25 -1.44
CA ILE A 23 4.01 19.41 -1.00
C ILE A 23 3.72 19.54 0.50
N LEU A 24 4.74 19.63 1.36
CA LEU A 24 4.51 19.75 2.82
C LEU A 24 3.65 20.95 3.18
N ASP A 25 3.84 22.08 2.49
CA ASP A 25 3.08 23.32 2.71
C ASP A 25 1.60 23.18 2.30
N LYS A 26 1.24 22.15 1.53
CA LYS A 26 -0.15 21.83 1.15
C LYS A 26 -0.84 20.89 2.13
N LEU A 27 -0.06 20.09 2.86
CA LEU A 27 -0.61 19.05 3.72
C LEU A 27 -1.15 19.61 5.02
N THR A 28 -2.29 19.09 5.45
CA THR A 28 -2.86 19.34 6.77
C THR A 28 -2.98 18.00 7.49
N VAL A 29 -2.41 17.91 8.69
CA VAL A 29 -2.49 16.73 9.56
C VAL A 29 -3.41 17.01 10.75
N ALA A 30 -4.02 15.98 11.31
CA ALA A 30 -4.90 16.07 12.47
C ALA A 30 -4.27 16.84 13.65
N ASP A 31 -5.14 17.46 14.46
CA ASP A 31 -4.70 18.24 15.62
C ASP A 31 -3.82 17.41 16.57
N GLY A 32 -2.76 18.05 17.06
CA GLY A 32 -1.77 17.41 17.95
C GLY A 32 -0.66 16.67 17.21
N PHE A 33 -0.59 16.73 15.87
CA PHE A 33 0.46 16.10 15.07
C PHE A 33 1.27 17.09 14.25
N THR A 34 2.45 16.65 13.84
CA THR A 34 3.31 17.28 12.83
C THR A 34 3.58 16.28 11.73
N ILE A 35 3.64 16.76 10.50
CA ILE A 35 4.10 16.00 9.33
C ILE A 35 5.39 16.64 8.79
N SER A 36 6.39 15.83 8.52
CA SER A 36 7.68 16.24 7.95
C SER A 36 8.12 15.23 6.88
N LEU A 37 9.21 15.52 6.17
CA LEU A 37 9.85 14.53 5.31
C LEU A 37 10.71 13.60 6.16
N PHE A 38 10.57 12.29 5.95
CA PHE A 38 11.56 11.29 6.36
C PHE A 38 12.63 11.15 5.27
N ALA A 39 12.20 11.03 4.01
CA ALA A 39 13.08 10.92 2.86
C ALA A 39 12.45 11.59 1.64
N ASP A 40 13.29 12.13 0.77
CA ASP A 40 12.92 12.61 -0.55
C ASP A 40 13.67 11.84 -1.65
N ASP A 41 13.32 12.13 -2.91
CA ASP A 41 13.93 11.51 -4.09
C ASP A 41 13.83 9.97 -4.07
N VAL A 42 12.75 9.43 -3.52
CA VAL A 42 12.44 8.00 -3.55
C VAL A 42 11.46 7.77 -4.68
N GLU A 43 11.97 7.61 -5.89
CA GLU A 43 11.16 7.48 -7.10
C GLU A 43 10.08 6.42 -6.92
N ASN A 44 8.83 6.81 -7.14
CA ASN A 44 7.65 5.95 -7.11
C ASN A 44 7.58 5.02 -5.88
N ALA A 45 7.89 5.55 -4.68
CA ALA A 45 7.90 4.82 -3.42
C ALA A 45 6.55 4.13 -3.13
N ARG A 46 6.57 2.80 -2.98
CA ARG A 46 5.39 1.97 -2.67
C ARG A 46 5.42 1.46 -1.24
N GLN A 47 5.32 0.15 -1.01
CA GLN A 47 5.38 -0.38 0.35
C GLN A 47 6.75 -0.06 0.95
N ILE A 48 6.72 0.25 2.23
CA ILE A 48 7.91 0.47 3.05
C ILE A 48 7.92 -0.56 4.18
N ALA A 49 9.11 -1.02 4.56
CA ALA A 49 9.30 -1.96 5.66
C ALA A 49 10.48 -1.50 6.53
N VAL A 50 10.34 -1.63 7.85
CA VAL A 50 11.34 -1.13 8.81
C VAL A 50 12.01 -2.31 9.49
N SER A 51 13.35 -2.32 9.45
CA SER A 51 14.15 -3.31 10.19
C SER A 51 14.23 -3.00 11.67
N LYS A 52 14.65 -3.98 12.48
CA LYS A 52 14.93 -3.79 13.92
C LYS A 52 16.02 -2.73 14.19
N ARG A 53 16.87 -2.43 13.20
CA ARG A 53 17.91 -1.38 13.30
C ARG A 53 17.40 0.00 12.88
N GLY A 54 16.14 0.14 12.50
CA GLY A 54 15.55 1.41 12.06
C GLY A 54 15.85 1.76 10.59
N ILE A 55 16.48 0.87 9.83
CA ILE A 55 16.63 1.06 8.37
C ILE A 55 15.26 0.87 7.73
N VAL A 56 14.86 1.85 6.93
CA VAL A 56 13.61 1.83 6.16
C VAL A 56 13.92 1.37 4.74
N TYR A 57 13.35 0.25 4.36
CA TYR A 57 13.39 -0.25 2.98
C TYR A 57 12.16 0.25 2.22
N ALA A 58 12.35 0.67 0.97
CA ALA A 58 11.29 1.18 0.12
C ALA A 58 11.29 0.49 -1.25
N GLY A 59 10.15 -0.07 -1.63
CA GLY A 59 9.95 -0.65 -2.96
C GLY A 59 9.60 0.44 -3.96
N SER A 60 10.17 0.40 -5.16
CA SER A 60 9.88 1.34 -6.22
C SER A 60 9.35 0.62 -7.45
N ARG A 61 8.04 0.73 -7.65
CA ARG A 61 7.33 -0.08 -8.64
C ARG A 61 7.73 0.28 -10.06
N LYS A 62 7.63 1.55 -10.44
CA LYS A 62 7.95 1.98 -11.81
C LYS A 62 9.44 1.93 -12.11
N ALA A 63 10.30 2.27 -11.14
CA ALA A 63 11.75 2.26 -11.36
C ALA A 63 12.35 0.84 -11.35
N GLY A 64 11.63 -0.15 -10.81
CA GLY A 64 12.14 -1.52 -10.69
C GLY A 64 13.22 -1.67 -9.62
N ASN A 65 13.19 -0.81 -8.60
CA ASN A 65 14.27 -0.68 -7.61
C ASN A 65 13.79 -0.98 -6.19
N VAL A 66 14.74 -1.33 -5.32
CA VAL A 66 14.56 -1.37 -3.86
C VAL A 66 15.60 -0.46 -3.24
N TYR A 67 15.19 0.43 -2.35
CA TYR A 67 16.07 1.36 -1.66
C TYR A 67 16.17 1.03 -0.17
N ALA A 68 17.31 1.32 0.44
CA ALA A 68 17.48 1.43 1.89
C ALA A 68 17.70 2.89 2.26
N LEU A 69 16.96 3.37 3.24
CA LEU A 69 16.96 4.73 3.75
C LEU A 69 17.37 4.68 5.21
N ILE A 70 18.45 5.38 5.54
CA ILE A 70 19.14 5.26 6.83
C ILE A 70 19.18 6.65 7.46
N ASP A 71 18.67 6.72 8.69
CA ASP A 71 18.78 7.84 9.60
C ASP A 71 19.86 7.50 10.65
N HIS A 72 21.08 7.99 10.46
CA HIS A 72 22.24 7.70 11.31
C HIS A 72 22.24 8.50 12.62
N ASN A 73 21.62 9.68 12.63
CA ASN A 73 21.60 10.57 13.80
C ASN A 73 20.29 10.45 14.62
N SER A 74 19.34 9.64 14.15
CA SER A 74 18.03 9.41 14.76
C SER A 74 17.20 10.69 14.93
N ASP A 75 17.34 11.64 13.99
CA ASP A 75 16.57 12.89 14.00
C ASP A 75 15.20 12.77 13.31
N GLY A 76 14.90 11.60 12.74
CA GLY A 76 13.67 11.32 12.01
C GLY A 76 13.74 11.65 10.53
N VAL A 77 14.94 11.86 9.97
CA VAL A 77 15.20 12.09 8.55
C VAL A 77 16.30 11.13 8.08
N ALA A 78 16.08 10.45 6.96
CA ALA A 78 17.11 9.65 6.33
C ALA A 78 18.18 10.54 5.69
N ASP A 79 19.40 10.49 6.21
CA ASP A 79 20.56 11.19 5.66
C ASP A 79 21.29 10.38 4.57
N ARG A 80 20.95 9.09 4.41
CA ARG A 80 21.56 8.23 3.40
C ARG A 80 20.54 7.34 2.69
N LYS A 81 20.58 7.38 1.37
CA LYS A 81 19.86 6.46 0.46
C LYS A 81 20.85 5.52 -0.23
N MET A 82 20.55 4.23 -0.23
CA MET A 82 21.30 3.20 -0.95
C MET A 82 20.37 2.39 -1.85
N VAL A 83 20.85 2.03 -3.03
CA VAL A 83 20.14 1.11 -3.92
C VAL A 83 20.49 -0.32 -3.51
N ILE A 84 19.49 -1.12 -3.18
CA ILE A 84 19.63 -2.52 -2.77
C ILE A 84 19.46 -3.46 -3.95
N ALA A 85 18.57 -3.13 -4.87
CA ALA A 85 18.33 -3.90 -6.08
C ALA A 85 17.79 -3.01 -7.20
N THR A 86 18.04 -3.40 -8.44
CA THR A 86 17.53 -2.77 -9.66
C THR A 86 17.06 -3.82 -10.66
N GLY A 87 16.29 -3.40 -11.66
CA GLY A 87 15.83 -4.28 -12.74
C GLY A 87 14.82 -5.34 -12.29
N LEU A 88 14.15 -5.12 -11.16
CA LEU A 88 13.08 -5.99 -10.67
C LEU A 88 11.75 -5.63 -11.33
N GLU A 89 10.87 -6.61 -11.48
CA GLU A 89 9.56 -6.44 -12.08
C GLU A 89 8.54 -5.91 -11.05
N MET A 90 8.35 -4.59 -11.06
CA MET A 90 7.36 -3.89 -10.23
C MET A 90 7.46 -4.19 -8.71
N PRO A 91 8.65 -4.08 -8.08
CA PRO A 91 8.93 -4.50 -6.70
C PRO A 91 8.22 -3.59 -5.68
N SER A 92 6.92 -3.81 -5.52
CA SER A 92 6.07 -2.95 -4.69
C SER A 92 6.03 -3.43 -3.25
N GLY A 93 6.03 -4.74 -3.04
CA GLY A 93 5.78 -5.34 -1.75
C GLY A 93 7.07 -5.62 -0.99
N LEU A 94 7.13 -5.24 0.28
CA LEU A 94 8.29 -5.43 1.15
C LEU A 94 7.86 -5.94 2.52
N ALA A 95 8.60 -6.91 3.06
CA ALA A 95 8.45 -7.37 4.43
C ALA A 95 9.81 -7.71 5.04
N VAL A 96 9.99 -7.43 6.33
CA VAL A 96 11.19 -7.83 7.08
C VAL A 96 10.81 -8.88 8.11
N LYS A 97 11.55 -9.99 8.14
CA LYS A 97 11.40 -11.04 9.17
C LYS A 97 12.77 -11.61 9.50
N ASP A 98 13.07 -11.68 10.79
CA ASP A 98 14.30 -12.30 11.33
C ASP A 98 15.61 -11.78 10.72
N GLY A 99 15.63 -10.52 10.27
CA GLY A 99 16.80 -9.88 9.66
C GLY A 99 16.84 -9.97 8.12
N ASP A 100 15.95 -10.77 7.54
CA ASP A 100 15.83 -10.92 6.09
C ASP A 100 14.82 -9.92 5.54
N LEU A 101 15.11 -9.39 4.34
CA LEU A 101 14.18 -8.57 3.56
C LEU A 101 13.59 -9.40 2.42
N TYR A 102 12.27 -9.52 2.43
CA TYR A 102 11.48 -10.14 1.37
C TYR A 102 10.96 -9.05 0.45
N VAL A 103 11.07 -9.28 -0.85
CA VAL A 103 10.60 -8.36 -1.89
C VAL A 103 9.69 -9.13 -2.85
N ALA A 104 8.50 -8.60 -3.08
CA ALA A 104 7.54 -9.16 -4.01
C ALA A 104 7.56 -8.44 -5.36
N GLU A 105 7.92 -9.19 -6.39
CA GLU A 105 7.70 -8.86 -7.80
C GLU A 105 6.35 -9.43 -8.26
N VAL A 106 5.98 -9.18 -9.52
CA VAL A 106 4.72 -9.67 -10.10
C VAL A 106 4.57 -11.19 -9.99
N SER A 107 5.59 -11.96 -10.38
CA SER A 107 5.52 -13.43 -10.44
C SER A 107 6.31 -14.16 -9.35
N ARG A 108 7.08 -13.44 -8.53
CA ARG A 108 8.00 -14.07 -7.58
C ARG A 108 8.24 -13.27 -6.31
N ILE A 109 8.67 -13.98 -5.27
CA ILE A 109 9.19 -13.45 -4.01
C ILE A 109 10.69 -13.73 -3.96
N ILE A 110 11.49 -12.69 -3.77
CA ILE A 110 12.93 -12.80 -3.54
C ILE A 110 13.26 -12.44 -2.09
N ARG A 111 14.37 -12.96 -1.58
CA ARG A 111 14.83 -12.73 -0.21
C ARG A 111 16.29 -12.31 -0.17
N PHE A 112 16.57 -11.19 0.49
CA PHE A 112 17.91 -10.77 0.88
C PHE A 112 18.16 -11.19 2.32
N LYS A 113 19.12 -12.09 2.53
CA LYS A 113 19.46 -12.58 3.87
C LYS A 113 20.27 -11.57 4.66
N ASP A 114 19.94 -11.39 5.94
CA ASP A 114 20.66 -10.50 6.86
C ASP A 114 20.92 -9.10 6.24
N ILE A 115 19.90 -8.51 5.60
CA ILE A 115 20.10 -7.38 4.68
C ILE A 115 20.82 -6.19 5.34
N ASP A 116 20.55 -5.94 6.61
CA ASP A 116 21.15 -4.85 7.38
C ASP A 116 22.69 -4.98 7.52
N LYS A 117 23.23 -6.19 7.37
CA LYS A 117 24.68 -6.48 7.40
C LYS A 117 25.30 -6.46 6.01
N ASN A 118 24.49 -6.57 4.96
CA ASN A 118 24.92 -6.82 3.58
C ASN A 118 24.59 -5.67 2.61
N LEU A 119 24.27 -4.48 3.12
CA LEU A 119 23.88 -3.30 2.31
C LEU A 119 24.87 -2.92 1.19
N LYS A 120 26.15 -3.27 1.32
CA LYS A 120 27.20 -2.93 0.33
C LYS A 120 27.29 -3.91 -0.84
N ASP A 121 26.88 -5.16 -0.65
CA ASP A 121 26.87 -6.22 -1.68
C ASP A 121 25.63 -7.10 -1.44
N PRO A 122 24.42 -6.55 -1.61
CA PRO A 122 23.19 -7.27 -1.33
C PRO A 122 22.99 -8.38 -2.36
N LYS A 123 22.70 -9.61 -1.89
CA LYS A 123 22.39 -10.76 -2.74
C LYS A 123 21.04 -11.32 -2.35
N PHE A 124 20.23 -11.62 -3.36
CA PHE A 124 18.96 -12.27 -3.15
C PHE A 124 18.97 -13.71 -3.66
N GLU A 125 18.06 -14.50 -3.08
CA GLU A 125 17.63 -15.79 -3.62
C GLU A 125 16.13 -15.73 -3.95
N VAL A 126 15.68 -16.59 -4.86
CA VAL A 126 14.26 -16.73 -5.19
C VAL A 126 13.62 -17.69 -4.19
N VAL A 127 12.63 -17.22 -3.44
CA VAL A 127 11.88 -18.02 -2.45
C VAL A 127 10.74 -18.77 -3.12
N TYR A 128 9.98 -18.05 -3.95
CA TYR A 128 8.80 -18.56 -4.64
C TYR A 128 8.62 -17.85 -5.98
N ASP A 129 8.32 -18.56 -7.06
CA ASP A 129 8.27 -18.02 -8.43
C ASP A 129 7.11 -18.54 -9.28
N LYS A 130 6.11 -19.14 -8.64
CA LYS A 130 4.94 -19.72 -9.32
C LYS A 130 3.72 -18.80 -9.32
N PHE A 131 3.87 -17.51 -8.97
CA PHE A 131 2.76 -16.57 -9.14
C PHE A 131 2.61 -16.20 -10.63
N PRO A 132 1.40 -15.78 -11.05
CA PRO A 132 1.17 -15.34 -12.42
C PRO A 132 2.08 -14.19 -12.86
N THR A 133 2.28 -14.07 -14.18
CA THR A 133 3.16 -13.07 -14.79
C THR A 133 2.42 -11.80 -15.24
N ASP A 134 1.09 -11.78 -15.18
CA ASP A 134 0.29 -10.65 -15.64
C ASP A 134 0.52 -9.40 -14.81
N ARG A 135 0.78 -8.28 -15.49
CA ARG A 135 1.16 -7.03 -14.83
C ARG A 135 -0.05 -6.26 -14.27
N HIS A 136 -1.21 -6.39 -14.90
CA HIS A 136 -2.43 -5.71 -14.47
C HIS A 136 -2.82 -6.23 -13.07
N HIS A 137 -2.79 -5.35 -12.07
CA HIS A 137 -2.96 -5.70 -10.64
C HIS A 137 -2.00 -6.81 -10.14
N GLY A 138 -0.88 -7.03 -10.84
CA GLY A 138 0.08 -8.08 -10.50
C GLY A 138 1.07 -7.70 -9.40
N TRP A 139 1.26 -6.39 -9.17
CA TRP A 139 2.09 -5.90 -8.08
C TRP A 139 1.48 -6.28 -6.73
N LYS A 140 2.33 -6.53 -5.74
CA LYS A 140 1.90 -7.11 -4.47
C LYS A 140 2.18 -6.17 -3.30
N PHE A 141 1.43 -6.37 -2.23
CA PHE A 141 1.74 -5.90 -0.88
C PHE A 141 2.00 -7.15 -0.06
N ILE A 142 3.03 -7.18 0.80
CA ILE A 142 3.34 -8.39 1.57
C ILE A 142 3.62 -8.05 3.03
N SER A 143 3.20 -8.92 3.93
CA SER A 143 3.58 -8.86 5.35
C SER A 143 3.43 -10.26 5.93
N PHE A 144 4.16 -10.54 7.00
CA PHE A 144 4.06 -11.82 7.68
C PHE A 144 2.86 -11.81 8.63
N ALA A 145 2.06 -12.86 8.57
CA ALA A 145 1.02 -13.13 9.55
C ALA A 145 1.64 -13.40 10.93
N PRO A 146 0.89 -13.19 12.03
CA PRO A 146 1.32 -13.57 13.38
C PRO A 146 1.71 -15.06 13.51
N THR A 147 1.14 -15.91 12.66
CA THR A 147 1.41 -17.36 12.56
C THR A 147 2.71 -17.69 11.82
N GLY A 148 3.27 -16.71 11.09
CA GLY A 148 4.60 -16.80 10.48
C GLY A 148 4.62 -16.98 8.96
N GLU A 149 3.48 -17.22 8.31
CA GLU A 149 3.34 -17.28 6.87
C GLU A 149 3.40 -15.88 6.23
N LEU A 150 3.93 -15.78 5.02
CA LEU A 150 3.92 -14.56 4.23
C LEU A 150 2.57 -14.41 3.53
N ILE A 151 1.87 -13.30 3.75
CA ILE A 151 0.62 -13.02 3.08
C ILE A 151 0.88 -12.31 1.75
N VAL A 152 0.24 -12.82 0.69
CA VAL A 152 0.50 -12.41 -0.70
C VAL A 152 -0.82 -12.28 -1.48
N PRO A 153 -1.31 -11.07 -1.77
CA PRO A 153 -2.44 -10.83 -2.64
C PRO A 153 -2.02 -10.98 -4.10
N VAL A 154 -2.92 -11.53 -4.91
CA VAL A 154 -2.81 -11.59 -6.37
C VAL A 154 -4.11 -11.03 -6.95
N GLY A 155 -4.04 -9.79 -7.43
CA GLY A 155 -5.17 -9.12 -8.08
C GLY A 155 -5.49 -9.73 -9.45
N VAL A 156 -6.63 -9.35 -10.00
CA VAL A 156 -7.11 -9.87 -11.29
C VAL A 156 -6.47 -9.14 -12.48
N PRO A 157 -6.15 -9.83 -13.58
CA PRO A 157 -5.41 -9.27 -14.72
C PRO A 157 -6.30 -8.43 -15.66
N CYS A 158 -7.41 -7.91 -15.15
CA CYS A 158 -8.52 -7.35 -15.91
C CYS A 158 -9.23 -6.25 -15.10
N ASN A 159 -10.15 -5.53 -15.73
CA ASN A 159 -11.09 -4.71 -14.98
C ASN A 159 -12.20 -5.55 -14.32
N ILE A 160 -12.84 -6.39 -15.14
CA ILE A 160 -13.87 -7.36 -14.78
C ILE A 160 -13.64 -8.62 -15.63
N CYS A 161 -13.61 -9.79 -14.99
CA CYS A 161 -13.42 -11.06 -15.68
C CYS A 161 -13.89 -12.23 -14.81
N ALA A 162 -14.11 -13.38 -15.45
CA ALA A 162 -14.49 -14.60 -14.76
C ALA A 162 -13.43 -15.02 -13.73
N GLU A 163 -13.89 -15.74 -12.70
CA GLU A 163 -13.02 -16.25 -11.65
C GLU A 163 -11.98 -17.24 -12.22
N ASP A 164 -10.74 -17.11 -11.76
CA ASP A 164 -9.61 -18.02 -12.02
C ASP A 164 -8.87 -18.22 -10.69
N ASP A 165 -8.59 -19.47 -10.33
CA ASP A 165 -7.97 -19.85 -9.06
C ASP A 165 -6.59 -19.24 -8.80
N LYS A 166 -5.92 -18.70 -9.83
CA LYS A 166 -4.64 -18.01 -9.69
C LYS A 166 -4.76 -16.55 -9.27
N TYR A 167 -5.90 -15.90 -9.47
CA TYR A 167 -6.09 -14.47 -9.27
C TYR A 167 -7.29 -14.19 -8.36
N GLY A 168 -7.49 -12.91 -8.04
CA GLY A 168 -8.66 -12.47 -7.28
C GLY A 168 -8.65 -12.99 -5.85
N ARG A 169 -7.45 -13.23 -5.30
CA ARG A 169 -7.23 -14.00 -4.08
C ARG A 169 -6.15 -13.36 -3.23
N ILE A 170 -6.27 -13.60 -1.93
CA ILE A 170 -5.19 -13.38 -0.99
C ILE A 170 -4.72 -14.75 -0.52
N PHE A 171 -3.41 -14.97 -0.57
CA PHE A 171 -2.76 -16.21 -0.22
C PHE A 171 -1.95 -16.07 1.07
N SER A 172 -1.85 -17.14 1.86
CA SER A 172 -0.75 -17.34 2.80
C SER A 172 0.27 -18.28 2.16
N LEU A 173 1.55 -17.94 2.31
CA LEU A 173 2.70 -18.69 1.80
C LEU A 173 3.62 -19.05 2.97
N ASP A 174 3.80 -20.33 3.21
CA ASP A 174 4.92 -20.80 4.03
C ASP A 174 6.20 -20.70 3.20
N VAL A 175 7.13 -19.86 3.62
CA VAL A 175 8.36 -19.56 2.86
C VAL A 175 9.38 -20.70 2.86
N ASP A 176 9.25 -21.66 3.78
CA ASP A 176 10.16 -22.80 3.90
C ASP A 176 9.62 -24.01 3.14
N THR A 177 8.34 -24.36 3.36
CA THR A 177 7.69 -25.49 2.68
C THR A 177 7.19 -25.13 1.28
N LYS A 178 7.03 -23.84 0.99
CA LYS A 178 6.46 -23.28 -0.25
C LYS A 178 4.99 -23.65 -0.47
N GLU A 179 4.31 -24.08 0.60
CA GLU A 179 2.87 -24.33 0.58
C GLU A 179 2.10 -23.02 0.50
N ILE A 180 1.07 -22.99 -0.34
CA ILE A 180 0.15 -21.86 -0.45
C ILE A 180 -1.25 -22.28 -0.05
N LYS A 181 -1.93 -21.43 0.73
CA LYS A 181 -3.35 -21.54 1.06
C LYS A 181 -4.08 -20.25 0.72
N THR A 182 -5.33 -20.38 0.28
CA THR A 182 -6.19 -19.22 -0.01
C THR A 182 -6.85 -18.75 1.28
N ILE A 183 -6.60 -17.51 1.68
CA ILE A 183 -7.22 -16.89 2.86
C ILE A 183 -8.48 -16.08 2.52
N ALA A 184 -8.56 -15.56 1.30
CA ALA A 184 -9.73 -14.82 0.80
C ALA A 184 -9.85 -15.01 -0.73
N LYS A 185 -11.09 -15.13 -1.21
CA LYS A 185 -11.46 -15.22 -2.64
C LYS A 185 -12.31 -14.03 -3.05
N GLY A 186 -12.43 -13.79 -4.35
CA GLY A 186 -13.27 -12.73 -4.89
C GLY A 186 -12.84 -11.34 -4.45
N VAL A 187 -11.52 -11.12 -4.40
CA VAL A 187 -10.87 -9.84 -4.06
C VAL A 187 -10.27 -9.28 -5.33
N ARG A 188 -10.79 -8.16 -5.86
CA ARG A 188 -10.36 -7.64 -7.17
C ARG A 188 -8.88 -7.28 -7.19
N ASN A 189 -8.48 -6.40 -6.29
CA ASN A 189 -7.13 -5.89 -6.19
C ASN A 189 -6.89 -5.30 -4.78
N SER A 190 -6.48 -6.15 -3.86
CA SER A 190 -6.03 -5.75 -2.53
C SER A 190 -4.58 -5.28 -2.57
N VAL A 191 -4.36 -4.02 -2.23
CA VAL A 191 -3.02 -3.40 -2.27
C VAL A 191 -2.54 -3.00 -0.88
N GLY A 192 -3.35 -3.16 0.18
CA GLY A 192 -2.94 -2.99 1.56
C GLY A 192 -3.71 -3.92 2.49
N PHE A 193 -3.01 -4.47 3.48
CA PHE A 193 -3.62 -5.26 4.54
C PHE A 193 -2.80 -5.17 5.81
N ASP A 194 -3.44 -5.49 6.93
CA ASP A 194 -2.76 -5.61 8.21
C ASP A 194 -3.53 -6.54 9.17
N TYR A 195 -2.85 -7.01 10.20
CA TYR A 195 -3.45 -7.78 11.28
C TYR A 195 -3.72 -6.85 12.47
N HIS A 196 -4.93 -6.92 13.00
CA HIS A 196 -5.25 -6.19 14.22
C HIS A 196 -4.34 -6.70 15.37
N PRO A 197 -3.58 -5.83 16.07
CA PRO A 197 -2.45 -6.24 16.92
C PRO A 197 -2.84 -7.11 18.12
N THR A 198 -4.07 -6.94 18.64
CA THR A 198 -4.56 -7.70 19.79
C THR A 198 -5.43 -8.91 19.43
N THR A 199 -6.23 -8.81 18.37
CA THR A 199 -7.20 -9.86 18.00
C THR A 199 -6.69 -10.78 16.90
N ASN A 200 -5.59 -10.42 16.23
CA ASN A 200 -5.07 -11.09 15.04
C ASN A 200 -6.09 -11.23 13.90
N ALA A 201 -7.18 -10.47 13.92
CA ALA A 201 -8.10 -10.43 12.79
C ALA A 201 -7.38 -9.83 11.58
N PHE A 202 -7.52 -10.46 10.42
CA PHE A 202 -6.93 -9.98 9.17
C PHE A 202 -7.86 -8.96 8.51
N TRP A 203 -7.33 -7.79 8.19
CA TRP A 203 -8.05 -6.71 7.50
C TRP A 203 -7.32 -6.39 6.21
N PHE A 204 -8.07 -6.08 5.15
CA PHE A 204 -7.49 -5.74 3.86
C PHE A 204 -8.35 -4.74 3.11
N SER A 205 -7.73 -3.94 2.25
CA SER A 205 -8.44 -3.05 1.35
C SER A 205 -8.76 -3.75 0.02
N ASP A 206 -9.80 -3.31 -0.68
CA ASP A 206 -10.04 -3.72 -2.06
C ASP A 206 -10.42 -2.53 -2.94
N ASN A 207 -9.87 -2.52 -4.16
CA ASN A 207 -10.16 -1.50 -5.16
C ASN A 207 -11.33 -1.98 -6.02
N GLY A 208 -12.48 -1.29 -5.92
CA GLY A 208 -13.67 -1.59 -6.71
C GLY A 208 -13.43 -1.55 -8.23
N ARG A 209 -14.31 -2.19 -9.02
CA ARG A 209 -14.15 -2.22 -10.47
C ARG A 209 -14.29 -0.84 -11.11
N ASP A 210 -13.65 -0.68 -12.25
CA ASP A 210 -13.70 0.52 -13.06
C ASP A 210 -14.93 0.50 -13.98
N MET A 211 -15.30 1.69 -14.48
CA MET A 211 -16.26 1.91 -15.56
C MET A 211 -17.72 1.57 -15.22
N MET A 212 -18.12 1.71 -13.95
CA MET A 212 -19.53 1.64 -13.50
C MET A 212 -20.12 3.01 -13.15
N GLY A 213 -19.46 4.10 -13.55
CA GLY A 213 -19.86 5.47 -13.28
C GLY A 213 -19.06 6.13 -12.16
N ASP A 214 -19.36 7.40 -11.91
CA ASP A 214 -18.56 8.23 -11.00
C ASP A 214 -18.70 7.81 -9.53
N ASP A 215 -19.86 7.28 -9.14
CA ASP A 215 -20.20 7.03 -7.74
C ASP A 215 -20.36 5.53 -7.41
N MET A 216 -19.92 4.65 -8.32
CA MET A 216 -20.06 3.20 -8.16
C MET A 216 -18.97 2.41 -8.90
N PRO A 217 -18.59 1.22 -8.41
CA PRO A 217 -18.87 0.71 -7.07
C PRO A 217 -17.97 1.35 -6.00
N PRO A 218 -18.37 1.25 -4.72
CA PRO A 218 -17.48 1.53 -3.61
C PRO A 218 -16.16 0.74 -3.70
N CYS A 219 -15.06 1.36 -3.25
CA CYS A 219 -13.93 0.57 -2.75
C CYS A 219 -14.29 0.00 -1.36
N GLU A 220 -13.47 -0.89 -0.82
CA GLU A 220 -13.83 -1.65 0.38
C GLU A 220 -12.70 -1.70 1.40
N ILE A 221 -13.07 -1.74 2.68
CA ILE A 221 -12.28 -2.35 3.74
C ILE A 221 -12.98 -3.64 4.15
N ASN A 222 -12.25 -4.74 4.03
CA ASN A 222 -12.71 -6.08 4.33
C ASN A 222 -12.01 -6.64 5.57
N ARG A 223 -12.63 -7.64 6.19
CA ARG A 223 -12.12 -8.36 7.37
C ARG A 223 -12.35 -9.85 7.19
N VAL A 224 -11.33 -10.66 7.48
CA VAL A 224 -11.47 -12.11 7.70
C VAL A 224 -11.59 -12.31 9.20
N GLY A 225 -12.78 -12.70 9.65
CA GLY A 225 -13.02 -13.12 11.04
C GLY A 225 -12.49 -14.52 11.32
N GLU A 226 -12.54 -14.91 12.59
CA GLU A 226 -12.21 -16.27 13.00
C GLU A 226 -13.12 -17.29 12.29
N GLY A 227 -12.53 -18.32 11.69
CA GLY A 227 -13.24 -19.35 10.93
C GLY A 227 -13.76 -18.91 9.55
N GLU A 228 -13.42 -17.70 9.10
CA GLU A 228 -13.87 -17.16 7.80
C GLU A 228 -12.81 -17.26 6.70
N GLU A 229 -11.70 -17.96 6.95
CA GLU A 229 -10.66 -18.19 5.94
C GLU A 229 -11.24 -18.90 4.70
N GLY A 230 -10.88 -18.40 3.53
CA GLY A 230 -11.41 -18.89 2.25
C GLY A 230 -12.80 -18.36 1.92
N ALA A 231 -13.37 -17.41 2.68
CA ALA A 231 -14.58 -16.72 2.29
C ALA A 231 -14.42 -15.98 0.95
N HIS A 232 -15.54 -15.79 0.24
CA HIS A 232 -15.59 -15.08 -1.03
C HIS A 232 -16.18 -13.67 -0.83
N TYR A 233 -15.44 -12.64 -1.20
CA TYR A 233 -15.74 -11.22 -0.93
C TYR A 233 -16.52 -10.50 -2.04
N GLY A 234 -16.80 -11.19 -3.13
CA GLY A 234 -17.90 -10.84 -4.04
C GLY A 234 -17.46 -10.67 -5.48
N PHE A 235 -16.26 -10.15 -5.77
CA PHE A 235 -15.78 -9.98 -7.14
C PHE A 235 -15.72 -11.33 -7.88
N PRO A 236 -16.17 -11.46 -9.15
CA PRO A 236 -16.70 -10.41 -10.03
C PRO A 236 -18.22 -10.22 -9.93
N TYR A 237 -18.90 -10.86 -8.99
CA TYR A 237 -20.35 -11.03 -8.96
C TYR A 237 -21.11 -9.96 -8.18
N VAL A 238 -20.57 -9.56 -7.02
CA VAL A 238 -21.19 -8.62 -6.08
C VAL A 238 -20.13 -7.63 -5.62
N HIS A 239 -20.45 -6.34 -5.69
CA HIS A 239 -19.62 -5.26 -5.19
C HIS A 239 -20.19 -4.69 -3.90
N ALA A 240 -19.31 -4.37 -2.95
CA ALA A 240 -19.61 -3.74 -1.67
C ALA A 240 -20.67 -4.49 -0.84
N GLY A 241 -20.82 -5.80 -1.05
CA GLY A 241 -21.81 -6.64 -0.39
C GLY A 241 -23.27 -6.28 -0.68
N ALA A 242 -23.56 -5.45 -1.69
CA ALA A 242 -24.91 -4.93 -1.93
C ALA A 242 -25.28 -4.74 -3.41
N ILE A 243 -24.30 -4.71 -4.32
CA ILE A 243 -24.51 -4.32 -5.72
C ILE A 243 -24.17 -5.51 -6.61
N LEU A 244 -25.16 -6.06 -7.32
CA LEU A 244 -24.89 -7.08 -8.34
C LEU A 244 -24.13 -6.47 -9.51
N ASP A 245 -23.11 -7.16 -9.97
CA ASP A 245 -22.38 -6.78 -11.18
C ASP A 245 -23.29 -6.90 -12.42
N PRO A 246 -23.30 -5.92 -13.33
CA PRO A 246 -24.16 -5.95 -14.50
C PRO A 246 -23.79 -7.04 -15.52
N GLU A 247 -22.53 -7.49 -15.54
CA GLU A 247 -22.04 -8.50 -16.49
C GLU A 247 -22.01 -9.90 -15.87
N PHE A 248 -21.58 -10.02 -14.62
CA PHE A 248 -21.37 -11.31 -13.96
C PHE A 248 -22.39 -11.62 -12.84
N GLY A 249 -23.18 -10.65 -12.39
CA GLY A 249 -24.10 -10.81 -11.27
C GLY A 249 -25.39 -11.57 -11.59
N GLN A 250 -25.69 -11.84 -12.86
CA GLN A 250 -26.92 -12.56 -13.23
C GLN A 250 -26.96 -13.95 -12.59
N GLY A 251 -28.06 -14.24 -11.87
CA GLY A 251 -28.26 -15.53 -11.18
C GLY A 251 -27.44 -15.71 -9.90
N LYS A 252 -26.75 -14.66 -9.43
CA LYS A 252 -26.00 -14.68 -8.17
C LYS A 252 -26.85 -14.08 -7.04
N SER A 253 -26.69 -14.62 -5.84
CA SER A 253 -27.32 -14.09 -4.62
C SER A 253 -26.28 -13.32 -3.81
N ILE A 254 -26.62 -12.10 -3.38
CA ILE A 254 -25.75 -11.28 -2.53
C ILE A 254 -25.40 -12.01 -1.22
N ALA A 255 -26.33 -12.81 -0.69
CA ALA A 255 -26.15 -13.53 0.57
C ALA A 255 -25.07 -14.63 0.52
N ASP A 256 -24.60 -15.01 -0.67
CA ASP A 256 -23.56 -16.03 -0.85
C ASP A 256 -22.14 -15.46 -0.63
N TYR A 257 -22.02 -14.14 -0.48
CA TYR A 257 -20.74 -13.43 -0.42
C TYR A 257 -20.59 -12.64 0.88
N LYS A 258 -19.34 -12.48 1.30
CA LYS A 258 -18.99 -11.73 2.49
C LYS A 258 -19.07 -10.23 2.22
N SER A 259 -19.90 -9.52 2.99
CA SER A 259 -19.96 -8.06 2.93
C SER A 259 -18.72 -7.41 3.54
N PRO A 260 -18.30 -6.23 3.05
CA PRO A 260 -17.17 -5.51 3.61
C PRO A 260 -17.48 -4.98 5.02
N ALA A 261 -16.41 -4.77 5.80
CA ALA A 261 -16.51 -4.11 7.09
C ALA A 261 -16.84 -2.61 6.94
N LEU A 262 -16.41 -2.00 5.83
CA LEU A 262 -16.79 -0.65 5.43
C LEU A 262 -16.77 -0.53 3.89
N ALA A 263 -17.87 -0.03 3.32
CA ALA A 263 -17.89 0.48 1.95
C ALA A 263 -17.34 1.91 1.94
N LEU A 264 -16.29 2.16 1.15
CA LEU A 264 -15.63 3.45 1.00
C LEU A 264 -16.27 4.27 -0.13
N GLY A 265 -15.73 5.46 -0.38
CA GLY A 265 -16.06 6.17 -1.62
C GLY A 265 -15.67 5.37 -2.86
N ALA A 266 -16.41 5.53 -3.96
CA ALA A 266 -16.02 4.97 -5.24
C ALA A 266 -14.68 5.57 -5.69
N HIS A 267 -13.83 4.73 -6.29
CA HIS A 267 -12.56 5.11 -6.91
C HIS A 267 -11.50 5.74 -5.98
N VAL A 268 -11.69 5.75 -4.65
CA VAL A 268 -10.73 6.37 -3.71
C VAL A 268 -9.37 5.67 -3.68
N ALA A 269 -9.31 4.44 -4.22
CA ALA A 269 -8.13 3.60 -4.35
C ALA A 269 -7.37 3.40 -3.01
N PRO A 270 -7.93 2.61 -2.07
CA PRO A 270 -7.29 2.35 -0.78
C PRO A 270 -6.06 1.44 -0.97
N LEU A 271 -4.86 2.02 -1.03
CA LEU A 271 -3.64 1.26 -1.37
C LEU A 271 -2.83 0.78 -0.18
N GLY A 272 -3.10 1.24 1.03
CA GLY A 272 -2.39 0.83 2.23
C GLY A 272 -3.31 0.97 3.42
N ILE A 273 -3.26 0.00 4.32
CA ILE A 273 -3.90 0.10 5.62
C ILE A 273 -2.93 -0.35 6.70
N HIS A 274 -3.08 0.19 7.92
CA HIS A 274 -2.15 -0.09 9.01
C HIS A 274 -2.81 0.15 10.36
N PHE A 275 -2.77 -0.84 11.25
CA PHE A 275 -3.16 -0.67 12.64
C PHE A 275 -2.01 -0.06 13.42
N TYR A 276 -2.23 1.14 13.96
CA TYR A 276 -1.20 1.79 14.74
C TYR A 276 -1.02 1.12 16.12
N ASN A 277 0.19 0.67 16.42
CA ASN A 277 0.53 0.07 17.71
C ASN A 277 1.67 0.78 18.46
N GLY A 278 2.18 1.87 17.90
CA GLY A 278 3.23 2.68 18.46
C GLY A 278 2.82 3.38 19.76
N LYS A 279 3.82 3.94 20.43
CA LYS A 279 3.63 4.56 21.76
C LYS A 279 3.57 6.08 21.72
N GLN A 280 3.85 6.69 20.57
CA GLN A 280 3.99 8.14 20.45
C GLN A 280 2.64 8.83 20.30
N PHE A 281 1.71 8.24 19.56
CA PHE A 281 0.41 8.84 19.30
C PHE A 281 -0.47 8.72 20.56
N PRO A 282 -1.41 9.66 20.78
CA PRO A 282 -2.36 9.55 21.88
C PRO A 282 -3.11 8.21 21.88
N ALA A 283 -3.47 7.72 23.08
CA ALA A 283 -4.09 6.40 23.25
C ALA A 283 -5.31 6.11 22.36
N LYS A 284 -6.08 7.15 21.99
CA LYS A 284 -7.23 7.03 21.09
C LYS A 284 -6.88 6.56 19.66
N TYR A 285 -5.62 6.63 19.24
CA TYR A 285 -5.14 6.14 17.94
C TYR A 285 -4.61 4.71 18.01
N LYS A 286 -4.42 4.17 19.21
CA LYS A 286 -3.89 2.82 19.38
C LYS A 286 -4.91 1.80 18.93
N GLU A 287 -4.45 0.81 18.16
CA GLU A 287 -5.26 -0.26 17.55
C GLU A 287 -6.35 0.28 16.60
N GLN A 288 -6.20 1.51 16.11
CA GLN A 288 -7.07 2.09 15.10
C GLN A 288 -6.44 1.95 13.71
N LEU A 289 -7.29 1.88 12.70
CA LEU A 289 -6.88 1.56 11.34
C LEU A 289 -6.65 2.84 10.52
N PHE A 290 -5.43 3.06 10.09
CA PHE A 290 -5.09 4.09 9.11
C PHE A 290 -5.33 3.53 7.71
N VAL A 291 -5.86 4.35 6.80
CA VAL A 291 -6.15 3.99 5.40
C VAL A 291 -5.61 5.07 4.47
N ALA A 292 -4.74 4.70 3.53
CA ALA A 292 -4.23 5.58 2.49
C ALA A 292 -5.14 5.50 1.25
N GLU A 293 -5.97 6.54 1.06
CA GLU A 293 -6.74 6.72 -0.16
C GLU A 293 -5.86 7.41 -1.21
N HIS A 294 -5.32 6.62 -2.13
CA HIS A 294 -4.35 7.06 -3.15
C HIS A 294 -4.96 7.97 -4.21
N GLY A 295 -6.28 7.92 -4.36
CA GLY A 295 -7.05 8.83 -5.18
C GLY A 295 -7.45 8.28 -6.55
N SER A 296 -8.57 8.79 -7.05
CA SER A 296 -9.22 8.32 -8.27
C SER A 296 -8.52 8.78 -9.54
N TRP A 297 -8.61 7.95 -10.58
CA TRP A 297 -8.28 8.31 -11.96
C TRP A 297 -9.51 8.20 -12.89
N ASN A 298 -10.46 7.33 -12.54
CA ASN A 298 -11.62 6.98 -13.37
C ASN A 298 -12.92 7.65 -12.88
N ARG A 299 -12.90 8.96 -12.71
CA ARG A 299 -14.04 9.75 -12.24
C ARG A 299 -13.96 11.19 -12.77
N SER A 300 -15.10 11.82 -13.05
CA SER A 300 -15.12 13.20 -13.59
C SER A 300 -14.64 14.26 -12.60
N LYS A 301 -14.89 14.05 -11.29
CA LYS A 301 -14.26 14.83 -10.21
C LYS A 301 -13.44 13.91 -9.33
N LYS A 302 -12.22 14.29 -9.00
CA LYS A 302 -11.31 13.45 -8.22
C LYS A 302 -11.86 13.19 -6.81
N SER A 303 -11.58 12.00 -6.29
CA SER A 303 -11.96 11.54 -4.95
C SER A 303 -10.79 10.80 -4.31
N GLY A 304 -10.72 10.76 -2.99
CA GLY A 304 -9.58 10.20 -2.24
C GLY A 304 -8.50 11.25 -1.95
N TYR A 305 -7.23 10.92 -2.24
CA TYR A 305 -6.06 11.80 -2.05
C TYR A 305 -5.91 12.26 -0.59
N ARG A 306 -5.92 11.31 0.34
CA ARG A 306 -5.87 11.56 1.78
C ARG A 306 -5.52 10.32 2.58
N VAL A 307 -5.07 10.53 3.81
CA VAL A 307 -5.00 9.49 4.83
C VAL A 307 -6.20 9.64 5.75
N MET A 308 -6.90 8.54 5.97
CA MET A 308 -8.08 8.45 6.82
C MET A 308 -7.78 7.60 8.05
N LEU A 309 -8.52 7.83 9.13
CA LEU A 309 -8.55 7.02 10.33
C LEU A 309 -9.92 6.35 10.44
N ALA A 310 -9.92 5.02 10.56
CA ALA A 310 -11.08 4.22 10.92
C ALA A 310 -10.99 3.86 12.42
N ASN A 311 -11.98 4.29 13.19
CA ASN A 311 -12.12 3.83 14.58
C ASN A 311 -12.70 2.42 14.57
N VAL A 312 -11.97 1.47 15.12
CA VAL A 312 -12.34 0.06 15.19
C VAL A 312 -12.71 -0.31 16.63
N GLU A 313 -13.97 -0.66 16.83
CA GLU A 313 -14.51 -1.12 18.11
C GLU A 313 -15.19 -2.47 17.93
N GLN A 314 -14.77 -3.46 18.71
CA GLN A 314 -15.35 -4.82 18.68
C GLN A 314 -15.43 -5.40 17.25
N GLY A 315 -14.41 -5.16 16.43
CA GLY A 315 -14.34 -5.65 15.05
C GLY A 315 -15.21 -4.90 14.04
N ARG A 316 -15.78 -3.75 14.40
CA ARG A 316 -16.57 -2.88 13.51
C ARG A 316 -15.94 -1.50 13.39
N ILE A 317 -16.09 -0.86 12.23
CA ILE A 317 -15.68 0.53 12.05
C ILE A 317 -16.83 1.44 12.49
N THR A 318 -16.63 2.23 13.53
CA THR A 318 -17.65 3.14 14.11
C THR A 318 -17.54 4.56 13.56
N GLN A 319 -16.36 4.96 13.10
CA GLN A 319 -16.10 6.28 12.56
C GLN A 319 -15.02 6.20 11.49
N TYR A 320 -15.12 7.05 10.47
CA TYR A 320 -14.11 7.18 9.41
C TYR A 320 -13.85 8.65 9.11
N THR A 321 -12.69 9.17 9.52
CA THR A 321 -12.39 10.61 9.48
C THR A 321 -11.04 10.92 8.85
N PRO A 322 -10.86 12.09 8.22
CA PRO A 322 -9.57 12.51 7.69
C PRO A 322 -8.51 12.63 8.79
N PHE A 323 -7.31 12.15 8.49
CA PHE A 323 -6.12 12.27 9.33
C PHE A 323 -5.03 13.13 8.67
N VAL A 324 -4.76 12.93 7.38
CA VAL A 324 -3.91 13.82 6.57
C VAL A 324 -4.64 14.16 5.27
N THR A 325 -4.76 15.44 4.95
CA THR A 325 -5.38 15.96 3.72
C THR A 325 -4.43 16.91 2.99
N GLY A 326 -4.84 17.40 1.82
CA GLY A 326 -4.08 18.41 1.07
C GLY A 326 -3.21 17.86 -0.07
N PHE A 327 -3.18 16.53 -0.25
CA PHE A 327 -2.52 15.87 -1.38
C PHE A 327 -3.12 16.26 -2.74
N MET A 328 -4.32 16.83 -2.76
CA MET A 328 -4.99 17.37 -3.93
C MET A 328 -5.80 18.60 -3.52
N GLN A 329 -5.73 19.66 -4.33
CA GLN A 329 -6.50 20.90 -4.15
C GLN A 329 -7.00 21.38 -5.51
N ASN A 330 -8.27 21.74 -5.63
CA ASN A 330 -8.85 22.24 -6.87
C ASN A 330 -8.60 21.33 -8.09
N GLU A 331 -8.73 20.01 -7.91
CA GLU A 331 -8.43 18.97 -8.92
C GLU A 331 -6.95 18.86 -9.34
N GLU A 332 -6.05 19.67 -8.76
CA GLU A 332 -4.62 19.56 -8.94
C GLU A 332 -4.03 18.59 -7.91
N THR A 333 -3.29 17.59 -8.39
CA THR A 333 -2.70 16.54 -7.56
C THR A 333 -1.26 16.92 -7.22
N PHE A 334 -0.94 16.95 -5.93
CA PHE A 334 0.40 17.24 -5.42
C PHE A 334 1.07 16.02 -4.77
N GLY A 335 0.27 15.05 -4.32
CA GLY A 335 0.76 13.79 -3.75
C GLY A 335 -0.30 12.70 -3.79
N ARG A 336 0.10 11.46 -3.53
CA ARG A 336 -0.79 10.29 -3.49
C ARG A 336 -0.27 9.29 -2.44
N PRO A 337 -0.88 9.23 -1.25
CA PRO A 337 -0.39 8.36 -0.17
C PRO A 337 -0.59 6.88 -0.52
N VAL A 338 0.38 6.04 -0.17
CA VAL A 338 0.41 4.63 -0.55
C VAL A 338 0.41 3.68 0.64
N ALA A 339 1.48 3.63 1.41
CA ALA A 339 1.68 2.63 2.44
C ALA A 339 2.23 3.25 3.72
N PHE A 340 2.14 2.48 4.80
CA PHE A 340 2.56 2.90 6.12
C PHE A 340 3.66 1.99 6.66
N ALA A 341 4.44 2.51 7.60
CA ALA A 341 5.21 1.71 8.53
C ALA A 341 5.49 2.51 9.81
N GLU A 342 5.78 1.83 10.91
CA GLU A 342 6.13 2.50 12.17
C GLU A 342 7.64 2.49 12.40
N LEU A 343 8.18 3.63 12.83
CA LEU A 343 9.53 3.71 13.38
C LEU A 343 9.53 3.28 14.86
N ALA A 344 10.70 2.91 15.37
CA ALA A 344 10.86 2.44 16.75
C ALA A 344 10.46 3.48 17.82
N ASP A 345 10.50 4.77 17.46
CA ASP A 345 10.06 5.87 18.33
C ASP A 345 8.52 6.02 18.38
N GLY A 346 7.79 5.22 17.60
CA GLY A 346 6.33 5.24 17.48
C GLY A 346 5.80 6.28 16.50
N SER A 347 6.64 6.94 15.70
CA SER A 347 6.18 7.78 14.60
C SER A 347 5.73 6.94 13.40
N LEU A 348 4.78 7.46 12.63
CA LEU A 348 4.19 6.79 11.47
C LEU A 348 4.80 7.33 10.18
N LEU A 349 5.33 6.46 9.35
CA LEU A 349 5.77 6.78 7.99
C LEU A 349 4.63 6.61 6.99
N ILE A 350 4.63 7.44 5.95
CA ILE A 350 3.66 7.39 4.85
C ILE A 350 4.41 7.57 3.54
N SER A 351 4.40 6.57 2.66
CA SER A 351 5.00 6.71 1.32
C SER A 351 4.07 7.42 0.34
N ASP A 352 4.66 8.15 -0.61
CA ASP A 352 3.96 8.89 -1.66
C ASP A 352 4.64 8.67 -3.01
N ASP A 353 3.97 7.90 -3.85
CA ASP A 353 4.54 7.47 -5.13
C ASP A 353 4.43 8.51 -6.25
N PHE A 354 3.68 9.60 -6.01
CA PHE A 354 3.51 10.71 -6.93
C PHE A 354 4.52 11.82 -6.61
N ALA A 355 4.66 12.17 -5.34
CA ALA A 355 5.62 13.18 -4.89
C ALA A 355 7.06 12.64 -4.77
N ASN A 356 7.25 11.32 -4.85
CA ASN A 356 8.55 10.63 -4.68
C ASN A 356 9.18 10.89 -3.30
N VAL A 357 8.35 10.86 -2.26
CA VAL A 357 8.77 11.14 -0.88
C VAL A 357 8.21 10.11 0.08
N ILE A 358 8.80 10.06 1.28
CA ILE A 358 8.23 9.39 2.45
C ILE A 358 8.09 10.45 3.52
N TYR A 359 6.86 10.63 4.01
CA TYR A 359 6.57 11.51 5.13
C TYR A 359 6.78 10.79 6.45
N ARG A 360 7.06 11.55 7.50
CA ARG A 360 6.99 11.13 8.90
C ARG A 360 5.94 11.95 9.62
N VAL A 361 5.04 11.28 10.31
CA VAL A 361 4.03 11.88 11.18
C VAL A 361 4.38 11.57 12.63
N SER A 362 4.50 12.62 13.44
CA SER A 362 4.79 12.51 14.87
C SER A 362 3.80 13.30 15.72
N ALA A 363 3.52 12.83 16.92
CA ALA A 363 2.75 13.61 17.89
C ALA A 363 3.55 14.82 18.37
N LYS A 364 2.90 15.98 18.52
CA LYS A 364 3.52 17.17 19.14
C LYS A 364 3.90 16.85 20.58
N LYS A 365 5.13 17.18 20.97
CA LYS A 365 5.54 17.16 22.38
C LYS A 365 4.65 18.16 23.13
N LYS A 366 4.02 17.71 24.21
CA LYS A 366 3.29 18.60 25.13
C LYS A 366 4.24 19.48 25.90
#